data_AF-A0A7X7PNK2-F1
#
_entry.id   AF-A0A7X7PNK2-F1
#
_cell.length_a   1.000
_cell.length_b   1.000
_cell.length_c   1.000
_cell.angle_alpha   90.00
_cell.angle_beta   90.00
_cell.angle_gamma   90.00
#
_symmetry.space_group_name_H-M   'P 1'
#
loop_
_entity.id
_entity.type
_entity.pdbx_description
1 polymer ?
#
loop_
_entity_poly.entity_id
_entity_poly.type
_entity_poly.pdbx_seq_one_letter_code
_entity_poly.pdbx_strand_id
1 'polypeptide(L)' 'VPLWHPHQLRHNHATEVRRHFGAEAARAVLGHHSLDVTEIYAERDARVAAEVAARLG' A
#
# COMPACT_ATOMS: atom_id res chain seq x y z
N VAL A 1 13.84 24.29 -9.22
CA VAL A 1 13.29 23.65 -8.00
C VAL A 1 12.37 22.53 -8.46
N PRO A 2 12.50 21.28 -7.96
CA PRO A 2 11.59 20.21 -8.36
C PRO A 2 10.15 20.57 -7.96
N LEU A 3 9.18 20.30 -8.85
CA LEU A 3 7.77 20.57 -8.59
C LEU A 3 7.27 19.62 -7.50
N TRP A 4 7.00 20.17 -6.32
CA TRP A 4 6.41 19.42 -5.22
C TRP A 4 4.90 19.24 -5.43
N HIS A 5 4.39 18.04 -5.16
CA HIS A 5 2.95 17.73 -5.22
C HIS A 5 2.56 16.80 -4.08
N PRO A 6 1.37 16.94 -3.46
CA PRO A 6 0.92 16.07 -2.36
C PRO A 6 0.95 14.57 -2.68
N HIS A 7 0.71 14.18 -3.94
CA HIS A 7 0.78 12.78 -4.39
C HIS A 7 2.17 12.14 -4.22
N GLN A 8 3.23 12.95 -4.10
CA GLN A 8 4.58 12.44 -3.85
C GLN A 8 4.67 11.76 -2.48
N LEU A 9 3.91 12.20 -1.47
CA LEU A 9 3.85 11.52 -0.16
C LEU A 9 3.30 10.09 -0.31
N ARG A 10 2.21 9.94 -1.07
CA ARG A 10 1.63 8.61 -1.39
C ARG A 10 2.63 7.72 -2.13
N HIS A 11 3.36 8.26 -3.12
CA HIS A 11 4.38 7.50 -3.85
C HIS A 11 5.61 7.14 -3.01
N ASN A 12 6.03 8.04 -2.12
CA ASN A 12 7.13 7.78 -1.20
C ASN A 12 6.75 6.67 -0.23
N HIS A 13 5.56 6.74 0.38
CA HIS A 13 5.06 5.69 1.25
C HIS A 13 4.92 4.35 0.50
N ALA A 14 4.36 4.34 -0.71
CA ALA A 14 4.31 3.14 -1.55
C ALA A 14 5.69 2.50 -1.79
N THR A 15 6.70 3.34 -2.03
CA THR A 15 8.07 2.90 -2.30
C THR A 15 8.69 2.29 -1.05
N GLU A 16 8.46 2.89 0.11
CA GLU A 16 8.91 2.38 1.40
C GLU A 16 8.25 1.04 1.73
N VAL A 17 6.92 0.95 1.66
CA VAL A 17 6.17 -0.29 1.89
C VAL A 17 6.66 -1.39 0.95
N ARG A 18 6.86 -1.09 -0.34
CA ARG A 18 7.37 -2.08 -1.31
C ARG A 18 8.75 -2.60 -0.94
N ARG A 19 9.64 -1.76 -0.39
CA ARG A 19 10.99 -2.18 0.03
C ARG A 19 10.95 -3.12 1.22
N HIS A 20 10.03 -2.91 2.17
CA HIS A 20 9.96 -3.70 3.40
C HIS A 20 9.04 -4.92 3.32
N PHE A 21 7.96 -4.85 2.53
CA PHE A 21 6.87 -5.83 2.52
C PHE A 21 6.52 -6.35 1.13
N GLY A 22 7.17 -5.86 0.07
CA GLY A 22 6.95 -6.31 -1.30
C GLY A 22 5.77 -5.64 -2.02
N ALA A 23 5.55 -6.06 -3.27
CA ALA A 23 4.61 -5.40 -4.18
C ALA A 23 3.12 -5.62 -3.82
N GLU A 24 2.76 -6.79 -3.27
CA GLU A 24 1.38 -7.05 -2.82
C GLU A 24 0.99 -6.14 -1.65
N ALA A 25 1.87 -5.99 -0.65
CA ALA A 25 1.61 -5.12 0.48
C ALA A 25 1.49 -3.64 0.06
N ALA A 26 2.35 -3.18 -0.85
CA ALA A 26 2.23 -1.84 -1.40
C ALA A 26 0.90 -1.65 -2.16
N ARG A 27 0.45 -2.65 -2.91
CA ARG A 27 -0.85 -2.62 -3.60
C ARG A 27 -2.03 -2.54 -2.60
N ALA A 28 -1.99 -3.35 -1.54
CA ALA A 28 -3.00 -3.41 -0.50
C ALA A 28 -3.12 -2.07 0.25
N VAL A 29 -2.00 -1.52 0.72
CA VAL A 29 -1.96 -0.24 1.44
C VAL A 29 -2.38 0.95 0.57
N LEU A 30 -2.12 0.88 -0.74
CA LEU A 30 -2.57 1.90 -1.68
C LEU A 30 -4.05 1.81 -2.03
N GLY A 31 -4.78 0.79 -1.56
CA GLY A 31 -6.20 0.58 -1.82
C GLY A 31 -6.52 0.20 -3.26
N HIS A 32 -5.55 -0.34 -4.01
CA HIS A 32 -5.79 -0.78 -5.39
C HIS A 32 -6.54 -2.12 -5.41
N HIS A 33 -7.86 -2.06 -5.18
CA HIS A 33 -8.76 -3.17 -5.47
C HIS A 33 -8.87 -3.35 -6.98
N SER A 34 -8.48 -4.51 -7.50
CA SER A 34 -9.04 -4.96 -8.78
C SER A 34 -10.42 -5.55 -8.46
N LEU A 35 -11.43 -5.22 -9.27
CA LEU A 35 -12.80 -5.73 -9.10
C LEU A 35 -12.90 -7.26 -9.23
N ASP A 36 -11.87 -7.91 -9.80
CA ASP A 36 -11.75 -9.37 -9.95
C ASP A 36 -11.28 -10.12 -8.69
N VAL A 37 -11.05 -9.41 -7.59
CA VAL A 37 -10.40 -9.97 -6.41
C VAL A 37 -11.46 -10.55 -5.48
N THR A 38 -11.42 -11.88 -5.28
CA THR A 38 -12.37 -12.59 -4.42
C THR A 38 -12.33 -12.07 -2.98
N GLU A 39 -13.42 -12.24 -2.23
CA GLU A 39 -13.59 -11.77 -0.83
C GLU A 39 -12.42 -12.16 0.09
N ILE A 40 -11.87 -13.37 -0.10
CA ILE A 40 -10.70 -13.88 0.64
C ILE A 40 -9.47 -12.97 0.48
N TYR A 41 -9.23 -12.45 -0.72
CA TYR A 41 -8.11 -11.54 -0.95
C TYR A 41 -8.37 -10.15 -0.38
N ALA A 42 -9.64 -9.70 -0.31
CA ALA A 42 -9.98 -8.44 0.34
C ALA A 42 -9.67 -8.49 1.85
N GLU A 43 -10.03 -9.58 2.52
CA GLU A 43 -9.70 -9.80 3.93
C GLU A 43 -8.18 -9.89 4.15
N ARG A 44 -7.47 -10.60 3.26
CA ARG A 44 -6.01 -10.71 3.31
C ARG A 44 -5.34 -9.33 3.12
N ASP A 45 -5.76 -8.55 2.15
CA ASP A 45 -5.22 -7.22 1.86
C ASP A 45 -5.46 -6.27 3.03
N ALA A 46 -6.65 -6.31 3.65
CA ALA A 46 -6.95 -5.53 4.84
C ALA A 46 -6.02 -5.88 6.01
N ARG A 47 -5.77 -7.18 6.25
CA ARG A 47 -4.84 -7.62 7.29
C ARG A 47 -3.41 -7.16 7.01
N VAL A 48 -2.94 -7.31 5.77
CA VAL A 48 -1.59 -6.87 5.37
C VAL A 48 -1.45 -5.36 5.52
N ALA A 49 -2.45 -4.59 5.10
CA ALA A 49 -2.43 -3.14 5.23
C ALA A 49 -2.37 -2.70 6.71
N ALA A 50 -3.11 -3.38 7.60
CA ALA A 50 -3.06 -3.14 9.03
C ALA A 50 -1.69 -3.46 9.65
N GLU A 51 -1.06 -4.56 9.24
CA GLU A 51 0.30 -4.91 9.69
C GLU A 51 1.34 -3.86 9.27
N VAL A 52 1.27 -3.42 8.01
CA VAL A 52 2.16 -2.36 7.51
C VAL A 52 1.95 -1.07 8.30
N ALA A 53 0.70 -0.68 8.53
CA ALA A 53 0.37 0.51 9.31
C ALA A 53 0.91 0.42 10.75
N ALA A 54 0.85 -0.74 11.39
CA ALA A 54 1.38 -0.94 12.74
C ALA A 54 2.92 -0.90 12.82
N ARG A 55 3.62 -1.14 11.70
CA ARG A 55 5.09 -1.25 11.67
C ARG A 55 5.79 0.00 11.12
N LEU A 56 5.10 0.80 10.30
CA LEU A 56 5.62 2.03 9.71
C LEU A 56 4.91 3.31 10.17
N GLY A 57 3.73 3.20 10.80
CA GLY A 57 3.00 4.32 11.41
C GLY A 57 3.39 4.56 12.86
#